data_AF-A0A952A705-F1
#
_entry.id   AF-A0A952A705-F1
#
_cell.length_a   1.000
_cell.length_b   1.000
_cell.length_c   1.000
_cell.angle_alpha   90.00
_cell.angle_beta   90.00
_cell.angle_gamma   90.00
#
_symmetry.space_group_name_H-M   'P 1'
#
loop_
_entity.id
_entity.type
_entity.pdbx_description
1 polymer ?
#
loop_
_entity_poly.entity_id
_entity_poly.type
_entity_poly.pdbx_seq_one_letter_code
_entity_poly.pdbx_strand_id
1 'polypeptide(L)' 'RGLPNKTIAYDLNISARTVEVHRANMMAKLGVRSLSDALRIAFAAGLGSRQAEPDAARPADFGGRTAQ' A
#
# COMPACT_ATOMS: atom_id res chain seq x y z
N ARG A 1 4.70 -8.38 -6.78
CA ARG A 1 4.28 -9.26 -5.65
C ARG A 1 3.22 -8.49 -4.87
N GLY A 2 2.04 -9.09 -4.62
CA GLY A 2 0.99 -8.42 -3.85
C GLY A 2 1.37 -8.42 -2.36
N LEU A 3 1.71 -7.26 -1.81
CA LEU A 3 1.93 -7.12 -0.36
C LEU A 3 0.58 -6.97 0.35
N PRO A 4 0.42 -7.53 1.56
CA PRO A 4 -0.77 -7.30 2.36
C PRO A 4 -0.87 -5.81 2.72
N ASN A 5 -2.10 -5.28 2.75
CA ASN A 5 -2.37 -3.85 3.01
C ASN A 5 -1.68 -3.35 4.29
N LYS A 6 -1.57 -4.21 5.31
CA LYS A 6 -0.90 -3.91 6.58
C LYS A 6 0.60 -3.63 6.41
N THR A 7 1.28 -4.32 5.49
CA THR A 7 2.71 -4.10 5.24
C THR A 7 2.94 -2.81 4.46
N ILE A 8 2.09 -2.51 3.47
CA ILE A 8 2.16 -1.25 2.72
C ILE A 8 1.89 -0.05 3.64
N ALA A 9 0.91 -0.20 4.53
CA ALA A 9 0.58 0.78 5.56
C ALA A 9 1.76 1.03 6.51
N TYR A 10 2.42 -0.05 6.95
CA TYR A 10 3.61 0.03 7.80
C TYR A 10 4.78 0.72 7.09
N ASP A 11 5.05 0.36 5.84
CA ASP A 11 6.13 0.93 5.02
C ASP A 11 5.92 2.42 4.72
N LEU A 12 4.69 2.81 4.40
CA LEU A 12 4.33 4.19 4.09
C LEU A 12 3.97 5.02 5.34
N ASN A 13 4.04 4.43 6.54
CA ASN A 13 3.67 5.06 7.81
C ASN A 13 2.25 5.67 7.80
N ILE A 14 1.31 5.05 7.10
CA ILE A 14 -0.10 5.45 7.00
C ILE A 14 -1.02 4.34 7.53
N SER A 15 -2.25 4.66 7.92
CA SER A 15 -3.21 3.65 8.36
C SER A 15 -3.60 2.69 7.22
N ALA A 16 -3.78 1.40 7.52
CA ALA A 16 -4.32 0.43 6.56
C ALA A 16 -5.68 0.84 5.99
N ARG A 17 -6.50 1.54 6.79
CA ARG A 17 -7.76 2.14 6.36
C ARG A 17 -7.55 3.17 5.25
N THR A 18 -6.48 3.96 5.34
CA THR A 18 -6.10 4.93 4.30
C THR A 18 -5.66 4.24 3.02
N VAL A 19 -4.89 3.15 3.13
CA VAL A 19 -4.50 2.33 1.97
C VAL A 19 -5.73 1.78 1.25
N GLU A 20 -6.74 1.32 1.99
CA GLU A 20 -7.99 0.83 1.41
C GLU A 20 -8.77 1.92 0.66
N VAL A 21 -8.96 3.09 1.28
CA VAL A 21 -9.63 4.23 0.63
C VAL A 21 -8.85 4.70 -0.60
N HIS A 22 -7.53 4.75 -0.52
CA HIS A 22 -6.69 5.12 -1.65
C HIS A 22 -6.79 4.11 -2.79
N ARG A 23 -6.82 2.80 -2.49
CA ARG A 23 -7.05 1.74 -3.48
C ARG A 23 -8.43 1.86 -4.12
N ALA A 24 -9.48 2.09 -3.35
CA ALA A 24 -10.83 2.30 -3.88
C ALA A 24 -10.88 3.51 -4.83
N ASN A 25 -10.28 4.63 -4.42
CA ASN A 25 -10.20 5.83 -5.24
C ASN A 25 -9.36 5.63 -6.51
N MET A 26 -8.22 4.93 -6.42
CA MET A 26 -7.41 4.58 -7.58
C MET A 26 -8.19 3.67 -8.54
N MET A 27 -8.86 2.62 -8.03
CA MET A 27 -9.64 1.70 -8.86
C MET A 27 -10.81 2.42 -9.55
N ALA A 28 -11.49 3.33 -8.85
CA ALA A 28 -12.55 4.16 -9.42
C ALA A 28 -12.03 5.10 -10.52
N LYS A 29 -10.89 5.76 -10.30
CA LYS A 29 -10.27 6.67 -11.28
C LYS A 29 -9.73 5.95 -12.52
N LEU A 30 -9.22 4.73 -12.33
CA LEU A 30 -8.66 3.90 -13.40
C LEU A 30 -9.73 3.05 -14.11
N GLY A 31 -10.97 3.01 -13.59
CA GLY A 31 -12.06 2.20 -14.16
C GLY A 31 -11.82 0.69 -14.09
N VAL A 32 -11.01 0.21 -13.14
CA VAL A 32 -10.58 -1.19 -13.05
C VAL A 32 -11.36 -1.96 -11.99
N ARG A 33 -11.67 -3.23 -12.29
CA ARG A 33 -12.45 -4.13 -11.40
C ARG A 33 -11.60 -4.89 -10.40
N SER A 34 -10.28 -4.91 -10.59
CA SER A 34 -9.35 -5.64 -9.71
C SER A 34 -7.99 -4.93 -9.65
N LEU A 35 -7.28 -5.13 -8.54
CA LEU A 35 -5.90 -4.68 -8.38
C LEU A 35 -5.02 -5.21 -9.50
N SER A 36 -5.25 -6.45 -9.96
CA SER A 36 -4.46 -7.05 -11.03
C SER A 36 -4.57 -6.27 -12.34
N ASP A 37 -5.75 -5.72 -12.66
CA ASP A 37 -5.93 -4.86 -13.82
C ASP A 37 -5.27 -3.50 -13.62
N ALA A 38 -5.37 -2.93 -12.41
CA ALA A 38 -4.62 -1.72 -12.05
C ALA A 38 -3.10 -1.92 -12.24
N LEU A 39 -2.57 -3.08 -11.83
CA LEU A 39 -1.17 -3.43 -11.98
C LEU A 39 -0.79 -3.59 -13.46
N ARG A 40 -1.64 -4.21 -14.29
CA ARG A 40 -1.40 -4.31 -15.74
C ARG A 40 -1.28 -2.94 -16.40
N ILE A 41 -2.16 -2.00 -16.04
CA ILE A 41 -2.09 -0.61 -16.52
C ILE A 41 -0.79 0.05 -16.04
N ALA A 42 -0.43 -0.13 -14.76
CA ALA A 42 0.80 0.42 -14.21
C ALA A 42 2.06 -0.13 -14.89
N PHE A 43 2.08 -1.43 -15.20
CA PHE A 43 3.17 -2.05 -15.96
C PHE A 43 3.23 -1.54 -17.41
N ALA A 44 2.07 -1.41 -18.07
CA ALA A 44 2.00 -0.81 -19.41
C ALA A 44 2.45 0.66 -19.43
N ALA A 45 2.22 1.39 -18.33
CA ALA A 45 2.68 2.76 -18.13
C ALA A 45 4.16 2.87 -17.70
N GLY A 46 4.90 1.75 -17.60
CA GLY A 46 6.31 1.75 -17.20
C GLY A 46 6.57 2.05 -15.72
N LEU A 47 5.55 2.00 -14.86
CA LEU A 47 5.68 2.26 -13.41
C LEU A 47 6.28 1.07 -12.62
N GLY A 48 6.97 0.16 -13.31
CA GLY A 48 7.60 -1.00 -12.71
C GLY A 48 8.90 -0.64 -12.00
N SER A 49 8.89 -0.73 -10.66
CA SER A 49 10.04 -0.83 -9.77
C SER A 49 10.98 0.39 -9.64
N ARG A 50 10.60 1.31 -8.74
CA ARG A 50 11.53 1.76 -7.69
C ARG A 50 11.16 0.99 -6.42
N GLN A 51 11.73 -0.20 -6.23
CA GLN A 51 11.59 -0.86 -4.94
C GLN A 51 12.46 -0.09 -3.95
N ALA A 52 11.81 0.49 -2.95
CA ALA A 52 12.49 1.12 -1.83
C ALA A 52 13.36 0.06 -1.14
N GLU A 53 14.63 0.40 -0.98
CA GLU A 53 15.60 -0.33 -0.19
C GLU A 53 14.98 -0.67 1.19
N PRO A 54 15.13 -1.91 1.69
CA PRO A 54 14.63 -2.26 3.00
C PRO A 54 15.51 -1.56 4.04
N ASP A 55 15.04 -0.42 4.56
CA ASP A 55 15.65 0.29 5.70
C ASP A 55 15.53 -0.59 6.94
N ALA A 56 16.49 -1.50 7.06
CA ALA A 56 16.66 -2.43 8.17
C ALA A 56 17.15 -1.69 9.42
N ALA A 57 16.37 -0.75 9.97
CA ALA A 57 16.62 -0.18 11.31
C ALA A 57 15.53 0.79 11.77
N ARG A 58 14.32 0.34 12.14
CA ARG A 58 13.51 1.13 13.09
C ARG A 58 12.84 0.25 14.14
N PRO A 59 13.18 0.41 15.44
CA PRO A 59 12.47 -0.26 16.51
C PRO A 59 11.05 0.29 16.59
N ALA A 60 10.09 -0.63 16.65
CA ALA A 60 8.68 -0.33 16.81
C ALA A 60 8.43 0.18 18.23
N ASP A 61 8.32 1.49 18.39
CA ASP A 61 7.72 2.10 19.57
C ASP A 61 6.55 2.97 19.14
N PHE A 62 5.35 2.40 19.25
CA PHE A 62 4.16 3.17 19.60
C PHE A 62 3.36 2.32 20.58
N GLY A 63 3.71 2.51 21.85
CA GLY A 63 2.94 2.01 22.96
C GLY A 63 1.47 2.44 22.95
N GLY A 64 0.68 1.62 23.64
CA GLY A 64 -0.47 2.07 24.40
C GLY A 64 -1.65 2.60 23.61
N ARG A 65 -2.60 1.71 23.31
CA ARG A 65 -3.97 1.80 23.85
C ARG A 65 -4.77 0.56 23.48
N THR A 66 -4.68 -0.43 24.34
CA THR A 66 -5.88 -1.10 24.85
C THR A 66 -6.81 -0.02 25.42
N ALA A 67 -8.02 0.08 24.90
CA ALA A 67 -9.15 0.62 25.64
C ALA A 67 -10.44 0.12 24.97
N GLN A 68 -11.06 -0.86 25.64
CA GLN A 68 -12.49 -1.18 25.71
C GLN A 68 -13.24 -1.45 24.40
#